data_AF-A0A3N4M7L2-F1
#
_entry.id   AF-A0A3N4M7L2-F1
#
_cell.length_a   1.000
_cell.length_b   1.000
_cell.length_c   1.000
_cell.angle_alpha   90.00
_cell.angle_beta   90.00
_cell.angle_gamma   90.00
#
_symmetry.space_group_name_H-M   'P 1'
#
loop_
_entity.id
_entity.type
_entity.pdbx_description
1 polymer ?
#
loop_
_entity_poly.entity_id
_entity_poly.type
_entity_poly.pdbx_seq_one_letter_code
_entity_poly.pdbx_strand_id
1 'polypeptide(L)'
;MKIVLSFICLIFSCAVCAQSAGPKEIREAVNAIARHIGDNYVYPEKGKRIAAYLQQEYKKGTFASCNSWNMFDSLATHHLREFSHDGHLYVRNDPETVQGLREAERKGKDTTKAFSYDAFYYGQKAVENNFGFREVSITGENIGYIKVSEINISSKSLPVLFAAMRFVAHTKALIIDLRDNGGGGSDVGAVFESFFLPKDVPLLEFRSRHGPPVLEKTVNWLTEPKYEQPLYILVNNRTASAAEAFAYSLQALKRAKIVGQPSAGGAHMNTWYVVNDQLIVSVSTAAPARPGTEESWERKGVQPDHLAEKGKEREYVLQMK
;
A
#
# COMPACT_ATOMS: atom_id res chain seq x y z
N MET A 1 37.23 19.09 -57.49
CA MET A 1 36.89 19.91 -56.30
C MET A 1 35.72 19.25 -55.59
N LYS A 2 35.97 18.59 -54.44
CA LYS A 2 34.91 18.03 -53.59
C LYS A 2 34.44 19.13 -52.65
N ILE A 3 33.18 19.53 -52.75
CA ILE A 3 32.54 20.43 -51.79
C ILE A 3 31.92 19.56 -50.70
N VAL A 4 32.50 19.60 -49.50
CA VAL A 4 31.94 18.97 -48.30
C VAL A 4 31.01 19.99 -47.65
N LEU A 5 29.70 19.79 -47.78
CA LEU A 5 28.70 20.52 -46.98
C LEU A 5 28.65 19.89 -45.58
N SER A 6 29.19 20.62 -44.59
CA SER A 6 29.03 20.28 -43.18
C SER A 6 27.66 20.79 -42.70
N PHE A 7 26.69 19.89 -42.54
CA PHE A 7 25.44 20.18 -41.85
C PHE A 7 25.70 20.16 -40.33
N ILE A 8 25.81 21.35 -39.73
CA ILE A 8 25.80 21.51 -38.28
C ILE A 8 24.36 21.32 -37.82
N CYS A 9 24.05 20.12 -37.33
CA CYS A 9 22.79 19.83 -36.66
C CYS A 9 22.87 20.40 -35.23
N LEU A 10 22.36 21.61 -35.04
CA LEU A 10 22.16 22.22 -33.72
C LEU A 10 21.00 21.49 -33.02
N ILE A 11 21.36 20.48 -32.22
CA ILE A 11 20.44 19.87 -31.27
C ILE A 11 20.23 20.88 -30.15
N PHE A 12 19.16 21.67 -30.23
CA PHE A 12 18.62 22.38 -29.07
C PHE A 12 18.08 21.34 -28.09
N SER A 13 18.94 20.90 -27.16
CA SER A 13 18.48 20.27 -25.94
C SER A 13 17.76 21.35 -25.13
N CYS A 14 16.44 21.42 -25.26
CA CYS A 14 15.61 22.07 -24.26
C CYS A 14 15.76 21.25 -22.98
N ALA A 15 16.75 21.59 -22.16
CA ALA A 15 16.73 21.25 -20.76
C ALA A 15 15.45 21.88 -20.21
N VAL A 16 14.42 21.06 -20.01
CA VAL A 16 13.26 21.44 -19.21
C VAL A 16 13.82 21.69 -17.82
N CYS A 17 14.14 22.94 -17.51
CA CYS A 17 14.51 23.32 -16.16
C CYS A 17 13.30 23.00 -15.28
N ALA A 18 13.42 21.96 -14.45
CA ALA A 18 12.44 21.66 -13.43
C ALA A 18 12.18 22.95 -12.64
N GLN A 19 10.92 23.38 -12.59
CA GLN A 19 10.54 24.61 -11.93
C GLN A 19 10.96 24.53 -10.45
N SER A 20 11.74 25.48 -9.97
CA SER A 20 12.24 25.47 -8.59
C SER A 20 11.11 25.77 -7.58
N ALA A 21 11.29 25.34 -6.34
CA ALA A 21 10.33 25.58 -5.26
C ALA A 21 10.41 27.03 -4.75
N GLY A 22 9.98 27.99 -5.57
CA GLY A 22 9.87 29.40 -5.19
C GLY A 22 8.64 29.68 -4.32
N PRO A 23 8.55 30.87 -3.68
CA PRO A 23 7.41 31.22 -2.82
C PRO A 23 6.05 31.18 -3.52
N LYS A 24 6.02 31.52 -4.82
CA LYS A 24 4.80 31.45 -5.65
C LYS A 24 4.42 29.99 -5.91
N GLU A 25 5.38 29.17 -6.29
CA GLU A 25 5.22 27.75 -6.61
C GLU A 25 4.77 26.95 -5.38
N ILE A 26 5.34 27.23 -4.21
CA ILE A 26 4.93 26.63 -2.93
C ILE A 26 3.47 26.99 -2.62
N ARG A 27 3.06 28.24 -2.83
CA ARG A 27 1.67 28.67 -2.62
C ARG A 27 0.71 27.89 -3.52
N GLU A 28 1.06 27.75 -4.79
CA GLU A 28 0.27 27.02 -5.77
C GLU A 28 0.18 25.54 -5.42
N ALA A 29 1.30 24.92 -5.03
CA ALA A 29 1.34 23.54 -4.54
C ALA A 29 0.45 23.34 -3.31
N VAL A 30 0.55 24.20 -2.30
CA VAL A 30 -0.31 24.15 -1.10
C VAL A 30 -1.79 24.21 -1.46
N ASN A 31 -2.18 25.12 -2.36
CA ASN A 31 -3.57 25.26 -2.77
C ASN A 31 -4.07 24.04 -3.56
N ALA A 32 -3.24 23.47 -4.44
CA ALA A 32 -3.58 22.27 -5.19
C ALA A 32 -3.69 21.05 -4.26
N ILE A 33 -2.75 20.88 -3.33
CA ILE A 33 -2.79 19.81 -2.31
C ILE A 33 -4.06 19.93 -1.45
N ALA A 34 -4.34 21.12 -0.93
CA ALA A 34 -5.53 21.37 -0.11
C ALA A 34 -6.83 21.05 -0.87
N ARG A 35 -6.90 21.42 -2.16
CA ARG A 35 -8.03 21.07 -3.02
C ARG A 35 -8.18 19.55 -3.18
N HIS A 36 -7.12 18.85 -3.59
CA HIS A 36 -7.13 17.39 -3.76
C HIS A 36 -7.57 16.67 -2.48
N ILE A 37 -7.11 17.12 -1.31
CA ILE A 37 -7.54 16.58 -0.01
C ILE A 37 -9.02 16.89 0.26
N GLY A 38 -9.45 18.14 0.13
CA GLY A 38 -10.83 18.53 0.41
C GLY A 38 -11.86 17.78 -0.43
N ASP A 39 -11.54 17.61 -1.71
CA ASP A 39 -12.43 17.00 -2.69
C ASP A 39 -12.48 15.47 -2.54
N ASN A 40 -11.34 14.82 -2.31
CA ASN A 40 -11.22 13.36 -2.46
C ASN A 40 -11.03 12.58 -1.16
N TYR A 41 -10.69 13.21 -0.04
CA TYR A 41 -10.44 12.48 1.20
C TYR A 41 -11.70 11.73 1.66
N VAL A 42 -11.54 10.48 2.06
CA VAL A 42 -12.62 9.51 2.32
C VAL A 42 -13.69 10.04 3.29
N TYR A 43 -13.28 10.76 4.33
CA TYR A 43 -14.18 11.41 5.29
C TYR A 43 -14.32 12.91 4.98
N PRO A 44 -15.48 13.37 4.45
CA PRO A 44 -15.62 14.74 3.92
C PRO A 44 -15.22 15.86 4.87
N GLU A 45 -15.77 15.84 6.09
CA GLU A 45 -15.51 16.88 7.08
C GLU A 45 -14.10 16.80 7.66
N LYS A 46 -13.47 15.62 7.67
CA LYS A 46 -12.05 15.50 8.02
C LYS A 46 -11.17 16.07 6.90
N GLY A 47 -11.46 15.75 5.64
CA GLY A 47 -10.75 16.28 4.47
C GLY A 47 -10.74 17.81 4.43
N LYS A 48 -11.92 18.44 4.60
CA LYS A 48 -12.03 19.91 4.68
C LYS A 48 -11.17 20.52 5.78
N ARG A 49 -11.15 19.90 6.98
CA ARG A 49 -10.33 20.37 8.11
C ARG A 49 -8.83 20.24 7.82
N ILE A 50 -8.40 19.15 7.21
CA ILE A 50 -6.99 18.95 6.83
C ILE A 50 -6.57 19.99 5.77
N ALA A 51 -7.40 20.20 4.75
CA ALA A 51 -7.15 21.19 3.70
C ALA A 51 -7.00 22.61 4.29
N ALA A 52 -7.93 23.00 5.17
CA ALA A 52 -7.89 24.28 5.86
C ALA A 52 -6.65 24.42 6.76
N TYR A 53 -6.27 23.36 7.47
CA TYR A 53 -5.06 23.33 8.30
C TYR A 53 -3.79 23.58 7.46
N LEU A 54 -3.61 22.88 6.34
CA LEU A 54 -2.44 23.07 5.48
C LEU A 54 -2.34 24.51 4.95
N GLN A 55 -3.47 25.10 4.55
CA GLN A 55 -3.53 26.49 4.12
C GLN A 55 -3.20 27.46 5.26
N GLN A 56 -3.61 27.14 6.50
CA GLN A 56 -3.27 27.94 7.68
C GLN A 56 -1.77 27.88 7.99
N GLU A 57 -1.14 26.72 7.89
CA GLU A 57 0.31 26.57 8.06
C GLU A 57 1.09 27.39 7.02
N TYR A 58 0.65 27.37 5.76
CA TYR A 58 1.24 28.25 4.75
C TYR A 58 1.14 29.74 5.13
N LYS A 59 -0.03 30.21 5.61
CA LYS A 59 -0.22 31.61 6.04
C LYS A 59 0.65 32.00 7.23
N LYS A 60 1.01 31.05 8.10
CA LYS A 60 1.94 31.26 9.23
C LYS A 60 3.41 31.36 8.79
N GLY A 61 3.72 31.09 7.52
CA GLY A 61 5.08 31.08 7.01
C GLY A 61 5.81 29.76 7.27
N THR A 62 5.12 28.67 7.61
CA THR A 62 5.72 27.35 7.88
C THR A 62 6.63 26.89 6.75
N PHE A 63 6.27 27.18 5.49
CA PHE A 63 7.04 26.78 4.30
C PHE A 63 7.98 27.88 3.75
N ALA A 64 8.17 28.99 4.47
CA ALA A 64 8.94 30.13 3.96
C ALA A 64 10.44 29.83 3.75
N SER A 65 10.99 28.86 4.47
CA SER A 65 12.39 28.42 4.35
C SER A 65 12.62 27.32 3.31
N CYS A 66 11.55 26.77 2.72
CA CYS A 66 11.68 25.73 1.71
C CYS A 66 12.28 26.33 0.42
N ASN A 67 13.46 25.85 0.03
CA ASN A 67 14.16 26.26 -1.19
C ASN A 67 14.27 25.12 -2.23
N SER A 68 13.67 23.97 -1.93
CA SER A 68 13.63 22.79 -2.80
C SER A 68 12.35 22.00 -2.56
N TRP A 69 11.94 21.22 -3.57
CA TRP A 69 10.76 20.35 -3.45
C TRP A 69 10.96 19.23 -2.43
N ASN A 70 12.19 18.78 -2.19
CA ASN A 70 12.54 17.81 -1.13
C ASN A 70 12.44 18.39 0.29
N MET A 71 12.54 19.71 0.45
CA MET A 71 12.27 20.33 1.76
C MET A 71 10.76 20.50 1.95
N PHE A 72 10.07 20.95 0.90
CA PHE A 72 8.63 21.13 0.94
C PHE A 72 7.88 19.81 1.14
N ASP A 73 8.24 18.74 0.44
CA ASP A 73 7.56 17.45 0.53
C ASP A 73 7.64 16.85 1.94
N SER A 74 8.80 16.94 2.58
CA SER A 74 9.11 16.39 3.89
C SER A 74 8.36 17.17 4.96
N LEU A 75 8.41 18.50 4.89
CA LEU A 75 7.72 19.37 5.84
C LEU A 75 6.19 19.29 5.67
N ALA A 76 5.67 19.33 4.45
CA ALA A 76 4.24 19.19 4.18
C ALA A 76 3.73 17.82 4.64
N THR A 77 4.47 16.74 4.35
CA THR A 77 4.15 15.39 4.83
C THR A 77 4.09 15.33 6.35
N HIS A 78 5.08 15.90 7.04
CA HIS A 78 5.10 15.92 8.50
C HIS A 78 3.85 16.59 9.05
N HIS A 79 3.55 17.83 8.62
CA HIS A 79 2.37 18.56 9.07
C HIS A 79 1.04 17.85 8.76
N LEU A 80 0.91 17.28 7.55
CA LEU A 80 -0.28 16.53 7.17
C LEU A 80 -0.49 15.31 8.07
N ARG A 81 0.56 14.53 8.34
CA ARG A 81 0.47 13.32 9.18
C ARG A 81 0.22 13.65 10.65
N GLU A 82 0.90 14.65 11.19
CA GLU A 82 0.71 15.11 12.57
C GLU A 82 -0.73 15.55 12.82
N PHE A 83 -1.31 16.34 11.92
CA PHE A 83 -2.68 16.83 12.10
C PHE A 83 -3.74 15.75 11.83
N SER A 84 -3.54 14.94 10.79
CA SER A 84 -4.55 13.98 10.34
C SER A 84 -4.49 12.63 11.05
N HIS A 85 -3.35 12.30 11.68
CA HIS A 85 -2.98 10.96 12.12
C HIS A 85 -3.35 9.90 11.07
N ASP A 86 -2.92 10.13 9.83
CA ASP A 86 -3.15 9.26 8.68
C ASP A 86 -1.80 9.04 7.97
N GLY A 87 -1.28 7.82 8.04
CA GLY A 87 0.01 7.46 7.44
C GLY A 87 0.01 7.49 5.91
N HIS A 88 -1.16 7.32 5.28
CA HIS A 88 -1.33 7.30 3.84
C HIS A 88 -1.49 8.70 3.22
N LEU A 89 -1.63 9.73 4.05
CA LEU A 89 -1.64 11.12 3.62
C LEU A 89 -0.21 11.70 3.61
N TYR A 90 0.32 11.98 2.42
CA TYR A 90 1.68 12.51 2.26
C TYR A 90 1.90 13.21 0.92
N VAL A 91 3.00 13.98 0.82
CA VAL A 91 3.48 14.62 -0.42
C VAL A 91 4.83 14.01 -0.79
N ARG A 92 5.09 13.79 -2.08
CA ARG A 92 6.40 13.34 -2.55
C ARG A 92 6.87 14.18 -3.72
N ASN A 93 8.13 14.57 -3.70
CA ASN A 93 8.85 14.99 -4.90
C ASN A 93 9.26 13.76 -5.70
N ASP A 94 8.46 13.45 -6.72
CA ASP A 94 8.64 12.28 -7.58
C ASP A 94 8.23 12.63 -9.03
N PRO A 95 9.12 13.31 -9.78
CA PRO A 95 8.83 13.75 -11.12
C PRO A 95 8.62 12.59 -12.11
N GLU A 96 9.22 11.42 -11.85
CA GLU A 96 9.02 10.22 -12.68
C GLU A 96 7.58 9.71 -12.54
N THR A 97 7.09 9.57 -11.31
CA THR A 97 5.68 9.21 -11.05
C THR A 97 4.73 10.27 -11.63
N VAL A 98 5.04 11.56 -11.51
CA VAL A 98 4.23 12.63 -12.12
C VAL A 98 4.12 12.45 -13.64
N GLN A 99 5.26 12.27 -14.33
CA GLN A 99 5.27 12.08 -15.78
C GLN A 99 4.41 10.86 -16.16
N GLY A 100 4.59 9.77 -15.43
CA GLY A 100 3.84 8.54 -15.62
C GLY A 100 2.33 8.68 -15.49
N LEU A 101 1.88 9.34 -14.44
CA LEU A 101 0.46 9.60 -14.21
C LEU A 101 -0.14 10.49 -15.32
N ARG A 102 0.58 11.53 -15.74
CA ARG A 102 0.14 12.41 -16.86
C ARG A 102 0.06 11.66 -18.18
N GLU A 103 1.01 10.76 -18.46
CA GLU A 103 0.98 9.93 -19.67
C GLU A 103 -0.18 8.93 -19.66
N ALA A 104 -0.46 8.32 -18.51
CA ALA A 104 -1.61 7.46 -18.33
C ALA A 104 -2.93 8.21 -18.59
N GLU A 105 -3.08 9.40 -18.01
CA GLU A 105 -4.25 10.27 -18.21
C GLU A 105 -4.45 10.61 -19.70
N ARG A 106 -3.37 11.02 -20.40
CA ARG A 106 -3.41 11.30 -21.85
C ARG A 106 -3.84 10.11 -22.68
N LYS A 107 -3.50 8.90 -22.24
CA LYS A 107 -3.88 7.63 -22.90
C LYS A 107 -5.27 7.13 -22.48
N GLY A 108 -6.01 7.90 -21.67
CA GLY A 108 -7.32 7.51 -21.14
C GLY A 108 -7.26 6.30 -20.19
N LYS A 109 -6.08 5.99 -19.63
CA LYS A 109 -5.94 4.94 -18.62
C LYS A 109 -6.37 5.49 -17.27
N ASP A 110 -6.98 4.62 -16.47
CA ASP A 110 -7.33 4.91 -15.08
C ASP A 110 -6.05 5.19 -14.26
N THR A 111 -5.78 6.45 -13.97
CA THR A 111 -4.59 6.90 -13.24
C THR A 111 -4.54 6.40 -11.80
N THR A 112 -5.67 5.95 -11.24
CA THR A 112 -5.70 5.26 -9.94
C THR A 112 -5.06 3.86 -10.01
N LYS A 113 -4.87 3.32 -11.22
CA LYS A 113 -4.32 1.99 -11.49
C LYS A 113 -3.06 1.98 -12.36
N ALA A 114 -2.71 3.07 -13.03
CA ALA A 114 -1.93 2.99 -14.26
C ALA A 114 -0.41 3.18 -14.18
N PHE A 115 0.19 3.56 -13.05
CA PHE A 115 1.66 3.78 -13.03
C PHE A 115 2.43 2.97 -11.98
N SER A 116 1.95 2.84 -10.74
CA SER A 116 2.65 2.01 -9.75
C SER A 116 2.31 0.53 -9.86
N TYR A 117 1.08 0.18 -10.26
CA TYR A 117 0.61 -1.21 -10.19
C TYR A 117 1.26 -2.13 -11.23
N ASP A 118 1.49 -1.67 -12.47
CA ASP A 118 2.16 -2.52 -13.48
C ASP A 118 3.62 -2.81 -13.08
N ALA A 119 4.38 -1.79 -12.66
CA ALA A 119 5.75 -1.99 -12.20
C ALA A 119 5.81 -2.78 -10.89
N PHE A 120 4.85 -2.57 -9.99
CA PHE A 120 4.71 -3.31 -8.74
C PHE A 120 4.41 -4.79 -9.00
N TYR A 121 3.39 -5.13 -9.79
CA TYR A 121 2.97 -6.52 -10.01
C TYR A 121 3.82 -7.25 -11.05
N TYR A 122 4.34 -6.55 -12.06
CA TYR A 122 4.91 -7.15 -13.27
C TYR A 122 6.34 -6.67 -13.58
N GLY A 123 6.89 -5.74 -12.80
CA GLY A 123 8.23 -5.23 -12.98
C GLY A 123 9.33 -6.23 -12.60
N GLN A 124 10.54 -6.00 -13.08
CA GLN A 124 11.71 -6.84 -12.81
C GLN A 124 11.98 -7.01 -11.31
N LYS A 125 11.84 -5.93 -10.52
CA LYS A 125 12.00 -5.98 -9.06
C LYS A 125 11.01 -6.94 -8.39
N ALA A 126 9.77 -7.02 -8.89
CA ALA A 126 8.78 -7.95 -8.38
C ALA A 126 9.24 -9.40 -8.59
N VAL A 127 9.74 -9.70 -9.78
CA VAL A 127 10.30 -11.02 -10.13
C VAL A 127 11.52 -11.35 -9.27
N GLU A 128 12.49 -10.43 -9.14
CA GLU A 128 13.70 -10.61 -8.33
C GLU A 128 13.39 -10.81 -6.84
N ASN A 129 12.34 -10.15 -6.36
CA ASN A 129 11.84 -10.32 -4.99
C ASN A 129 10.97 -11.58 -4.82
N ASN A 130 10.77 -12.36 -5.89
CA ASN A 130 9.86 -13.51 -5.94
C ASN A 130 8.44 -13.16 -5.48
N PHE A 131 7.97 -11.97 -5.89
CA PHE A 131 6.67 -11.39 -5.53
C PHE A 131 6.41 -11.35 -4.01
N GLY A 132 7.47 -11.19 -3.23
CA GLY A 132 7.41 -11.15 -1.77
C GLY A 132 7.46 -12.51 -1.07
N PHE A 133 7.40 -13.64 -1.78
CA PHE A 133 7.52 -14.97 -1.17
C PHE A 133 9.01 -15.32 -0.96
N ARG A 134 9.49 -15.15 0.28
CA ARG A 134 10.94 -15.20 0.59
C ARG A 134 11.42 -16.52 1.16
N GLU A 135 10.54 -17.28 1.79
CA GLU A 135 10.88 -18.56 2.42
C GLU A 135 9.64 -19.45 2.46
N VAL A 136 9.83 -20.73 2.14
CA VAL A 136 8.83 -21.78 2.37
C VAL A 136 9.57 -22.96 2.98
N SER A 137 9.13 -23.43 4.14
CA SER A 137 9.77 -24.56 4.83
C SER A 137 8.76 -25.37 5.65
N ILE A 138 9.15 -26.59 6.01
CA ILE A 138 8.42 -27.44 6.95
C ILE A 138 9.38 -27.78 8.09
N THR A 139 8.97 -27.57 9.32
CA THR A 139 9.79 -27.92 10.50
C THR A 139 9.81 -29.43 10.73
N GLY A 140 10.74 -29.93 11.54
CA GLY A 140 10.80 -31.35 11.94
C GLY A 140 9.53 -31.85 12.66
N GLU A 141 8.64 -30.95 13.08
CA GLU A 141 7.38 -31.25 13.76
C GLU A 141 6.17 -31.21 12.81
N ASN A 142 6.42 -31.10 11.50
CA ASN A 142 5.43 -30.96 10.44
C ASN A 142 4.59 -29.67 10.54
N ILE A 143 5.25 -28.55 10.84
CA ILE A 143 4.63 -27.21 10.81
C ILE A 143 5.14 -26.48 9.57
N GLY A 144 4.21 -26.05 8.71
CA GLY A 144 4.51 -25.25 7.54
C GLY A 144 4.84 -23.82 7.93
N TYR A 145 5.76 -23.21 7.18
CA TYR A 145 6.16 -21.83 7.37
C TYR A 145 6.31 -21.16 6.00
N ILE A 146 5.66 -20.00 5.83
CA ILE A 146 5.78 -19.17 4.64
C ILE A 146 6.10 -17.74 5.08
N LYS A 147 7.22 -17.19 4.63
CA LYS A 147 7.57 -15.78 4.82
C LYS A 147 7.15 -14.95 3.62
N VAL A 148 6.29 -13.96 3.86
CA VAL A 148 5.82 -13.03 2.83
C VAL A 148 6.25 -11.62 3.22
N SER A 149 7.23 -11.05 2.51
CA SER A 149 7.78 -9.73 2.79
C SER A 149 7.04 -8.58 2.09
N GLU A 150 6.18 -8.90 1.12
CA GLU A 150 5.34 -7.95 0.39
C GLU A 150 4.11 -8.71 -0.13
N ILE A 151 2.91 -8.15 -0.01
CA ILE A 151 1.71 -8.72 -0.63
C ILE A 151 1.70 -8.31 -2.10
N ASN A 152 2.14 -9.19 -2.98
CA ASN A 152 2.17 -8.93 -4.42
C ASN A 152 1.47 -10.08 -5.14
N ILE A 153 0.14 -10.01 -5.20
CA ILE A 153 -0.69 -11.09 -5.75
C ILE A 153 -1.17 -10.69 -7.14
N SER A 154 -0.62 -11.35 -8.16
CA SER A 154 -0.96 -11.11 -9.54
C SER A 154 -0.96 -12.38 -10.37
N SER A 155 -1.45 -12.30 -11.60
CA SER A 155 -1.33 -13.39 -12.58
C SER A 155 0.10 -13.97 -12.68
N LYS A 156 1.14 -13.17 -12.42
CA LYS A 156 2.55 -13.61 -12.42
C LYS A 156 2.98 -14.28 -11.12
N SER A 157 2.42 -13.91 -9.98
CA SER A 157 2.77 -14.49 -8.69
C SER A 157 1.88 -15.68 -8.30
N LEU A 158 0.73 -15.90 -8.96
CA LEU A 158 -0.14 -17.05 -8.72
C LEU A 158 0.62 -18.40 -8.76
N PRO A 159 1.49 -18.70 -9.74
CA PRO A 159 2.26 -19.94 -9.73
C PRO A 159 3.15 -20.10 -8.48
N VAL A 160 3.72 -19.00 -7.98
CA VAL A 160 4.56 -18.99 -6.77
C VAL A 160 3.73 -19.24 -5.52
N LEU A 161 2.60 -18.52 -5.38
CA LEU A 161 1.63 -18.72 -4.30
C LEU A 161 1.14 -20.17 -4.27
N PHE A 162 0.75 -20.72 -5.44
CA PHE A 162 0.24 -22.08 -5.54
C PHE A 162 1.30 -23.11 -5.17
N ALA A 163 2.54 -22.93 -5.63
CA ALA A 163 3.65 -23.80 -5.25
C ALA A 163 3.91 -23.77 -3.74
N ALA A 164 3.91 -22.58 -3.12
CA ALA A 164 4.10 -22.43 -1.67
C ALA A 164 2.98 -23.14 -0.89
N MET A 165 1.72 -22.92 -1.27
CA MET A 165 0.56 -23.52 -0.60
C MET A 165 0.51 -25.05 -0.79
N ARG A 166 0.85 -25.56 -1.98
CA ARG A 166 0.95 -27.00 -2.24
C ARG A 166 2.08 -27.64 -1.44
N PHE A 167 3.22 -26.96 -1.31
CA PHE A 167 4.35 -27.47 -0.52
C PHE A 167 3.98 -27.70 0.94
N VAL A 168 3.19 -26.81 1.54
CA VAL A 168 2.74 -26.92 2.95
C VAL A 168 1.40 -27.65 3.11
N ALA A 169 0.80 -28.19 2.05
CA ALA A 169 -0.59 -28.69 2.08
C ALA A 169 -0.87 -29.78 3.12
N HIS A 170 0.15 -30.55 3.52
CA HIS A 170 0.04 -31.69 4.44
C HIS A 170 0.62 -31.40 5.84
N THR A 171 0.89 -30.14 6.16
CA THR A 171 1.39 -29.76 7.49
C THR A 171 0.28 -29.76 8.54
N LYS A 172 0.64 -30.00 9.80
CA LYS A 172 -0.31 -30.01 10.94
C LYS A 172 -0.75 -28.61 11.36
N ALA A 173 0.04 -27.60 11.04
CA ALA A 173 -0.24 -26.19 11.27
C ALA A 173 0.59 -25.35 10.29
N LEU A 174 0.14 -24.14 9.99
CA LEU A 174 0.83 -23.21 9.09
C LEU A 174 1.08 -21.88 9.79
N ILE A 175 2.30 -21.37 9.63
CA ILE A 175 2.70 -20.04 10.03
C ILE A 175 2.89 -19.20 8.76
N ILE A 176 2.15 -18.09 8.65
CA ILE A 176 2.41 -17.03 7.67
C ILE A 176 3.14 -15.90 8.39
N ASP A 177 4.41 -15.66 8.04
CA ASP A 177 5.20 -14.59 8.62
C ASP A 177 5.07 -13.31 7.79
N LEU A 178 4.36 -12.32 8.35
CA LEU A 178 4.16 -10.98 7.80
C LEU A 178 4.95 -9.92 8.58
N ARG A 179 5.86 -10.32 9.47
CA ARG A 179 6.75 -9.38 10.13
C ARG A 179 7.57 -8.66 9.06
N ASP A 180 7.63 -7.34 9.16
CA ASP A 180 8.35 -6.48 8.22
C ASP A 180 7.73 -6.36 6.83
N ASN A 181 6.49 -6.84 6.67
CA ASN A 181 5.74 -6.68 5.43
C ASN A 181 4.99 -5.35 5.42
N GLY A 182 5.45 -4.40 4.61
CA GLY A 182 4.86 -3.06 4.47
C GLY A 182 3.52 -3.03 3.71
N GLY A 183 3.00 -4.18 3.27
CA GLY A 183 1.75 -4.32 2.54
C GLY A 183 1.97 -4.59 1.06
N GLY A 184 1.17 -3.95 0.22
CA GLY A 184 1.12 -4.20 -1.22
C GLY A 184 -0.33 -4.28 -1.72
N GLY A 185 -0.63 -5.23 -2.59
CA GLY A 185 -1.98 -5.43 -3.11
C GLY A 185 -2.18 -6.73 -3.88
N SER A 186 -3.39 -6.91 -4.38
CA SER A 186 -3.74 -7.96 -5.33
C SER A 186 -4.47 -7.39 -6.54
N ASP A 187 -4.10 -7.78 -7.75
CA ASP A 187 -4.86 -7.46 -8.98
C ASP A 187 -5.81 -8.58 -9.42
N VAL A 188 -5.74 -9.74 -8.77
CA VAL A 188 -6.59 -10.92 -9.02
C VAL A 188 -7.59 -11.17 -7.87
N GLY A 189 -7.82 -10.17 -7.02
CA GLY A 189 -8.73 -10.26 -5.87
C GLY A 189 -8.13 -10.99 -4.67
N ALA A 190 -8.96 -11.33 -3.67
CA ALA A 190 -8.50 -11.90 -2.40
C ALA A 190 -8.14 -13.40 -2.48
N VAL A 191 -7.26 -13.77 -3.41
CA VAL A 191 -6.88 -15.16 -3.71
C VAL A 191 -6.11 -15.78 -2.55
N PHE A 192 -5.28 -14.99 -1.86
CA PHE A 192 -4.45 -15.53 -0.78
C PHE A 192 -5.32 -15.93 0.41
N GLU A 193 -6.27 -15.09 0.80
CA GLU A 193 -7.29 -15.37 1.81
C GLU A 193 -8.16 -16.57 1.39
N SER A 194 -8.41 -16.71 0.09
CA SER A 194 -9.21 -17.80 -0.46
C SER A 194 -8.58 -19.18 -0.26
N PHE A 195 -7.30 -19.31 0.08
CA PHE A 195 -6.74 -20.61 0.49
C PHE A 195 -7.25 -21.09 1.85
N PHE A 196 -7.78 -20.19 2.68
CA PHE A 196 -8.11 -20.47 4.08
C PHE A 196 -9.60 -20.43 4.37
N LEU A 197 -10.40 -19.98 3.40
CA LEU A 197 -11.82 -19.70 3.57
C LEU A 197 -12.65 -20.28 2.39
N PRO A 198 -13.95 -20.56 2.61
CA PRO A 198 -14.88 -20.86 1.53
C PRO A 198 -14.96 -19.74 0.48
N LYS A 199 -15.55 -20.04 -0.69
CA LYS A 199 -15.81 -19.03 -1.73
C LYS A 199 -16.85 -18.00 -1.28
N ASP A 200 -16.77 -16.81 -1.86
CA ASP A 200 -17.74 -15.71 -1.66
C ASP A 200 -17.91 -15.26 -0.20
N VAL A 201 -16.93 -15.53 0.66
CA VAL A 201 -16.90 -15.10 2.07
C VAL A 201 -16.54 -13.62 2.14
N PRO A 202 -17.38 -12.76 2.75
CA PRO A 202 -17.05 -11.36 2.99
C PRO A 202 -15.80 -11.19 3.87
N LEU A 203 -14.85 -10.40 3.40
CA LEU A 203 -13.60 -10.10 4.11
C LEU A 203 -13.62 -8.71 4.71
N LEU A 204 -13.78 -7.70 3.84
CA LEU A 204 -13.72 -6.28 4.17
C LEU A 204 -14.75 -5.51 3.35
N GLU A 205 -15.30 -4.45 3.94
CA GLU A 205 -16.12 -3.48 3.25
C GLU A 205 -15.33 -2.19 3.08
N PHE A 206 -15.12 -1.78 1.82
CA PHE A 206 -14.40 -0.57 1.46
C PHE A 206 -15.38 0.57 1.24
N ARG A 207 -15.24 1.62 2.03
CA ARG A 207 -16.04 2.83 1.91
C ARG A 207 -15.21 3.91 1.24
N SER A 208 -15.63 4.32 0.06
CA SER A 208 -15.02 5.41 -0.69
C SER A 208 -15.75 6.72 -0.43
N ARG A 209 -15.10 7.84 -0.77
CA ARG A 209 -15.71 9.19 -0.72
C ARG A 209 -17.00 9.27 -1.56
N HIS A 210 -17.05 8.54 -2.66
CA HIS A 210 -18.16 8.52 -3.60
C HIS A 210 -18.60 7.08 -3.87
N GLY A 211 -19.90 6.90 -4.09
CA GLY A 211 -20.49 5.61 -4.41
C GLY A 211 -20.84 4.76 -3.19
N PRO A 212 -21.50 3.61 -3.42
CA PRO A 212 -21.82 2.67 -2.36
C PRO A 212 -20.57 1.96 -1.84
N PRO A 213 -20.60 1.43 -0.59
CA PRO A 213 -19.54 0.56 -0.10
C PRO A 213 -19.34 -0.67 -1.01
N VAL A 214 -18.08 -1.08 -1.17
CA VAL A 214 -17.70 -2.25 -1.97
C VAL A 214 -17.30 -3.37 -1.03
N LEU A 215 -17.94 -4.53 -1.16
CA LEU A 215 -17.63 -5.70 -0.36
C LEU A 215 -16.59 -6.56 -1.06
N GLU A 216 -15.40 -6.66 -0.48
CA GLU A 216 -14.39 -7.61 -0.90
C GLU A 216 -14.71 -9.00 -0.34
N LYS A 217 -14.55 -10.01 -1.20
CA LYS A 217 -14.84 -11.40 -0.89
C LYS A 217 -13.73 -12.31 -1.38
N THR A 218 -13.64 -13.49 -0.78
CA THR A 218 -12.85 -14.58 -1.34
C THR A 218 -13.30 -14.90 -2.77
N VAL A 219 -12.35 -15.26 -3.62
CA VAL A 219 -12.59 -15.52 -5.04
C VAL A 219 -13.30 -16.85 -5.24
N ASN A 220 -14.14 -16.92 -6.28
CA ASN A 220 -14.91 -18.13 -6.61
C ASN A 220 -14.23 -19.01 -7.67
N TRP A 221 -13.14 -18.55 -8.29
CA TRP A 221 -12.42 -19.25 -9.35
C TRP A 221 -11.22 -20.08 -8.86
N LEU A 222 -10.82 -19.95 -7.58
CA LEU A 222 -9.71 -20.71 -7.02
C LEU A 222 -10.10 -22.19 -6.84
N THR A 223 -9.41 -23.07 -7.58
CA THR A 223 -9.64 -24.53 -7.55
C THR A 223 -8.69 -25.29 -6.62
N GLU A 224 -7.69 -24.63 -6.04
CA GLU A 224 -6.76 -25.27 -5.10
C GLU A 224 -7.48 -25.73 -3.82
N PRO A 225 -7.05 -26.86 -3.21
CA PRO A 225 -7.58 -27.29 -1.92
C PRO A 225 -7.41 -26.22 -0.84
N LYS A 226 -8.40 -26.13 0.05
CA LYS A 226 -8.32 -25.24 1.21
C LYS A 226 -7.36 -25.81 2.24
N TYR A 227 -6.58 -24.93 2.86
CA TYR A 227 -5.81 -25.29 4.04
C TYR A 227 -6.71 -25.14 5.27
N GLU A 228 -7.06 -26.25 5.92
CA GLU A 228 -8.04 -26.28 7.01
C GLU A 228 -7.41 -26.40 8.40
N GLN A 229 -6.13 -26.76 8.47
CA GLN A 229 -5.40 -26.94 9.72
C GLN A 229 -5.16 -25.59 10.44
N PRO A 230 -4.75 -25.59 11.73
CA PRO A 230 -4.43 -24.36 12.46
C PRO A 230 -3.53 -23.40 11.68
N LEU A 231 -3.91 -22.12 11.70
CA LEU A 231 -3.24 -21.04 10.99
C LEU A 231 -2.83 -19.95 11.98
N TYR A 232 -1.55 -19.61 11.94
CA TYR A 232 -0.96 -18.54 12.73
C TYR A 232 -0.37 -17.50 11.79
N ILE A 233 -0.57 -16.22 12.12
CA ILE A 233 0.01 -15.11 11.35
C ILE A 233 0.89 -14.30 12.28
N LEU A 234 2.16 -14.16 11.91
CA LEU A 234 3.11 -13.36 12.67
C LEU A 234 3.09 -11.92 12.17
N VAL A 235 2.93 -10.97 13.09
CA VAL A 235 2.90 -9.53 12.77
C VAL A 235 3.80 -8.75 13.73
N ASN A 236 4.27 -7.59 13.28
CA ASN A 236 4.96 -6.64 14.15
C ASN A 236 4.62 -5.20 13.77
N ASN A 237 5.24 -4.24 14.45
CA ASN A 237 5.03 -2.81 14.22
C ASN A 237 5.44 -2.30 12.81
N ARG A 238 6.06 -3.15 11.98
CA ARG A 238 6.37 -2.87 10.57
C ARG A 238 5.40 -3.55 9.59
N THR A 239 4.50 -4.40 10.08
CA THR A 239 3.40 -4.95 9.28
C THR A 239 2.41 -3.82 8.97
N ALA A 240 2.14 -3.55 7.68
CA ALA A 240 1.31 -2.43 7.27
C ALA A 240 0.37 -2.77 6.09
N SER A 241 -0.69 -1.98 5.90
CA SER A 241 -1.53 -1.96 4.68
C SER A 241 -2.09 -3.34 4.31
N ALA A 242 -1.92 -3.83 3.08
CA ALA A 242 -2.50 -5.12 2.66
C ALA A 242 -2.09 -6.32 3.53
N ALA A 243 -0.92 -6.28 4.18
CA ALA A 243 -0.53 -7.32 5.13
C ALA A 243 -1.37 -7.27 6.42
N GLU A 244 -1.73 -6.06 6.86
CA GLU A 244 -2.69 -5.87 7.95
C GLU A 244 -4.09 -6.31 7.53
N ALA A 245 -4.53 -6.00 6.31
CA ALA A 245 -5.84 -6.42 5.80
C ALA A 245 -5.98 -7.96 5.78
N PHE A 246 -4.95 -8.67 5.31
CA PHE A 246 -4.89 -10.13 5.33
C PHE A 246 -4.98 -10.68 6.77
N ALA A 247 -4.18 -10.14 7.70
CA ALA A 247 -4.20 -10.56 9.10
C ALA A 247 -5.55 -10.27 9.78
N TYR A 248 -6.06 -9.04 9.61
CA TYR A 248 -7.29 -8.56 10.21
C TYR A 248 -8.52 -9.36 9.76
N SER A 249 -8.66 -9.60 8.45
CA SER A 249 -9.82 -10.33 7.91
C SER A 249 -9.85 -11.78 8.40
N LEU A 250 -8.71 -12.47 8.40
CA LEU A 250 -8.62 -13.85 8.89
C LEU A 250 -8.77 -13.94 10.41
N GLN A 251 -8.32 -12.95 11.17
CA GLN A 251 -8.56 -12.85 12.61
C GLN A 251 -10.04 -12.62 12.92
N ALA A 252 -10.67 -11.64 12.26
CA ALA A 252 -12.08 -11.30 12.47
C ALA A 252 -13.02 -12.47 12.14
N LEU A 253 -12.66 -13.27 11.13
CA LEU A 253 -13.37 -14.50 10.76
C LEU A 253 -13.01 -15.71 11.63
N LYS A 254 -12.18 -15.52 12.68
CA LYS A 254 -11.68 -16.57 13.58
C LYS A 254 -10.97 -17.70 12.85
N ARG A 255 -10.41 -17.42 11.68
CA ARG A 255 -9.68 -18.39 10.87
C ARG A 255 -8.21 -18.47 11.28
N ALA A 256 -7.58 -17.36 11.61
CA ALA A 256 -6.19 -17.31 12.04
C ALA A 256 -6.06 -16.78 13.47
N LYS A 257 -5.01 -17.22 14.18
CA LYS A 257 -4.52 -16.56 15.40
C LYS A 257 -3.36 -15.64 15.05
N ILE A 258 -3.41 -14.41 15.51
CA ILE A 258 -2.37 -13.39 15.29
C ILE A 258 -1.40 -13.40 16.46
N VAL A 259 -0.11 -13.47 16.17
CA VAL A 259 0.97 -13.55 17.17
C VAL A 259 2.01 -12.48 16.90
N GLY A 260 2.46 -11.77 17.94
CA GLY A 260 3.55 -10.79 17.84
C GLY A 260 3.23 -9.48 18.51
N GLN A 261 3.33 -8.37 17.77
CA GLN A 261 3.15 -7.02 18.29
C GLN A 261 2.05 -6.28 17.51
N PRO A 262 1.41 -5.24 18.08
CA PRO A 262 0.51 -4.38 17.31
C PRO A 262 1.16 -3.91 16.01
N SER A 263 0.42 -3.99 14.90
CA SER A 263 0.89 -3.58 13.59
C SER A 263 0.85 -2.06 13.39
N ALA A 264 1.25 -1.57 12.22
CA ALA A 264 1.48 -0.14 11.97
C ALA A 264 0.22 0.74 12.03
N GLY A 265 -0.96 0.18 11.73
CA GLY A 265 -2.23 0.90 11.72
C GLY A 265 -2.48 1.71 10.45
N GLY A 266 -2.01 1.25 9.29
CA GLY A 266 -2.31 1.87 8.00
C GLY A 266 -3.38 1.10 7.26
N ALA A 267 -4.65 1.45 7.45
CA ALA A 267 -5.78 0.77 6.81
C ALA A 267 -6.26 1.46 5.54
N HIS A 268 -6.23 2.79 5.48
CA HIS A 268 -6.79 3.53 4.35
C HIS A 268 -6.14 3.17 3.00
N MET A 269 -6.96 3.11 1.95
CA MET A 269 -6.48 3.09 0.58
C MET A 269 -6.27 4.51 0.10
N ASN A 270 -5.18 4.73 -0.63
CA ASN A 270 -4.82 6.02 -1.15
C ASN A 270 -4.86 6.07 -2.68
N THR A 271 -5.05 7.28 -3.18
CA THR A 271 -4.88 7.63 -4.58
C THR A 271 -3.87 8.74 -4.68
N TRP A 272 -2.99 8.68 -5.67
CA TRP A 272 -2.01 9.71 -5.94
C TRP A 272 -2.56 10.72 -6.94
N TYR A 273 -2.49 11.99 -6.59
CA TYR A 273 -2.90 13.10 -7.43
C TYR A 273 -1.68 13.95 -7.78
N VAL A 274 -1.55 14.28 -9.06
CA VAL A 274 -0.52 15.20 -9.53
C VAL A 274 -0.82 16.60 -8.99
N VAL A 275 0.17 17.22 -8.36
CA VAL A 275 0.09 18.57 -7.81
C VAL A 275 0.69 19.57 -8.80
N ASN A 276 1.88 19.26 -9.32
CA ASN A 276 2.59 20.01 -10.36
C ASN A 276 3.56 19.07 -11.08
N ASP A 277 4.55 19.59 -11.82
CA ASP A 277 5.51 18.78 -12.58
C ASP A 277 6.55 18.04 -11.74
N GLN A 278 6.51 18.16 -10.42
CA GLN A 278 7.47 17.59 -9.48
C GLN A 278 6.79 16.78 -8.37
N LEU A 279 5.61 17.23 -7.93
CA LEU A 279 4.95 16.72 -6.75
C LEU A 279 3.73 15.87 -7.07
N ILE A 280 3.59 14.79 -6.31
CA ILE A 280 2.31 14.13 -6.07
C ILE A 280 1.85 14.34 -4.62
N VAL A 281 0.52 14.28 -4.42
CA VAL A 281 -0.08 14.09 -3.11
C VAL A 281 -0.80 12.75 -3.07
N SER A 282 -0.50 11.96 -2.04
CA SER A 282 -1.23 10.76 -1.70
C SER A 282 -2.40 11.12 -0.79
N VAL A 283 -3.63 10.83 -1.20
CA VAL A 283 -4.86 11.14 -0.45
C VAL A 283 -5.61 9.84 -0.17
N SER A 284 -5.99 9.62 1.08
CA SER A 284 -6.80 8.49 1.51
C SER A 284 -8.23 8.60 0.96
N THR A 285 -8.57 7.79 -0.04
CA THR A 285 -9.83 7.85 -0.81
C THR A 285 -10.82 6.74 -0.45
N ALA A 286 -10.35 5.67 0.20
CA ALA A 286 -11.22 4.64 0.76
C ALA A 286 -10.74 4.16 2.14
N ALA A 287 -11.68 3.71 2.96
CA ALA A 287 -11.43 3.17 4.29
C ALA A 287 -12.03 1.76 4.38
N PRO A 288 -11.21 0.72 4.64
CA PRO A 288 -11.73 -0.61 4.91
C PRO A 288 -12.26 -0.70 6.34
N ALA A 289 -13.36 -1.43 6.48
CA ALA A 289 -13.93 -1.82 7.76
C ALA A 289 -14.39 -3.28 7.72
N ARG A 290 -14.63 -3.85 8.91
CA ARG A 290 -15.33 -5.12 9.02
C ARG A 290 -16.73 -4.99 8.37
N PRO A 291 -17.16 -5.96 7.54
CA PRO A 291 -18.44 -5.87 6.84
C PRO A 291 -19.62 -5.54 7.78
N GLY A 292 -20.40 -4.53 7.40
CA GLY A 292 -21.56 -4.07 8.17
C GLY A 292 -21.26 -3.25 9.44
N THR A 293 -20.01 -2.86 9.71
CA THR A 293 -19.64 -2.03 10.87
C THR A 293 -18.69 -0.89 10.49
N GLU A 294 -18.33 -0.01 11.45
CA GLU A 294 -17.29 1.01 11.26
C GLU A 294 -15.93 0.57 11.81
N GLU A 295 -15.81 -0.69 12.23
CA GLU A 295 -14.61 -1.20 12.89
C GLU A 295 -13.47 -1.40 11.88
N SER A 296 -12.31 -0.80 12.17
CA SER A 296 -11.12 -0.84 11.32
C SER A 296 -9.85 -0.88 12.19
N TRP A 297 -8.73 -1.31 11.60
CA TRP A 297 -7.41 -1.28 12.25
C TRP A 297 -6.67 0.05 12.07
N GLU A 298 -7.24 1.02 11.35
CA GLU A 298 -6.65 2.35 11.15
C GLU A 298 -6.19 2.96 12.49
N ARG A 299 -4.95 3.45 12.54
CA ARG A 299 -4.20 3.98 13.70
C ARG A 299 -3.88 3.01 14.82
N LYS A 300 -4.70 1.99 15.04
CA LYS A 300 -4.52 1.03 16.14
C LYS A 300 -3.56 -0.09 15.75
N GLY A 301 -3.56 -0.45 14.46
CA GLY A 301 -2.99 -1.71 14.00
C GLY A 301 -3.87 -2.90 14.37
N VAL A 302 -3.63 -4.01 13.69
CA VAL A 302 -4.12 -5.34 14.07
C VAL A 302 -3.51 -5.69 15.42
N GLN A 303 -4.37 -5.96 16.40
CA GLN A 303 -3.93 -6.38 17.72
C GLN A 303 -3.68 -7.89 17.70
N PRO A 304 -2.52 -8.37 18.20
CA PRO A 304 -2.27 -9.80 18.25
C PRO A 304 -3.18 -10.46 19.29
N ASP A 305 -3.68 -11.66 18.98
CA ASP A 305 -4.35 -12.51 19.98
C ASP A 305 -3.36 -12.94 21.07
N HIS A 306 -2.08 -13.05 20.71
CA HIS A 306 -0.99 -13.34 21.62
C HIS A 306 0.18 -12.38 21.42
N LEU A 307 0.42 -11.53 22.43
CA LEU A 307 1.62 -10.70 22.49
C LEU A 307 2.86 -11.58 22.64
N ALA A 308 3.84 -11.35 21.77
CA ALA A 308 5.14 -12.01 21.84
C ALA A 308 6.26 -10.99 21.70
N GLU A 309 7.37 -11.23 22.40
CA GLU A 309 8.56 -10.41 22.28
C GLU A 309 9.13 -10.48 20.85
N LYS A 310 9.73 -9.37 20.42
CA LYS A 310 10.34 -9.26 19.10
C LYS A 310 11.36 -10.38 18.90
N GLY A 311 11.16 -11.19 17.87
CA GLY A 311 12.03 -12.33 17.55
C GLY A 311 11.62 -13.65 18.22
N LYS A 312 10.65 -13.64 19.14
CA LYS A 312 10.14 -14.82 19.86
C LYS A 312 8.80 -15.32 19.34
N GLU A 313 8.21 -14.64 18.36
CA GLU A 313 6.88 -14.95 17.82
C GLU A 313 6.82 -16.37 17.22
N ARG A 314 7.86 -16.76 16.46
CA ARG A 314 7.96 -18.11 15.88
C ARG A 314 8.14 -19.18 16.95
N GLU A 315 9.03 -18.95 17.92
CA GLU A 315 9.27 -19.88 19.04
C GLU A 315 7.98 -20.11 19.84
N TYR A 316 7.22 -19.05 20.09
CA TYR A 316 5.95 -19.11 20.80
C TYR A 316 4.95 -20.03 20.09
N VAL A 317 4.73 -19.86 18.79
CA VAL A 317 3.78 -20.71 18.04
C VAL A 317 4.20 -22.19 18.08
N LEU A 318 5.50 -22.48 17.99
CA LEU A 318 6.00 -23.86 18.07
C LEU A 318 5.79 -24.50 19.46
N GLN A 319 5.59 -23.69 20.51
CA GLN A 319 5.29 -24.14 21.87
C GLN A 319 3.78 -24.27 22.15
N MET A 320 2.90 -23.63 21.38
CA MET A 320 1.44 -23.64 21.56
C MET A 320 0.74 -24.94 21.11
N LYS A 321 1.45 -26.08 21.14
CA LYS A 321 0.93 -27.38 20.74
C LYS A 321 -0.33 -27.76 21.54
#